data_AF-A0A937XR33-F1
#
_entry.id   AF-A0A937XR33-F1
#
_cell.length_a   1.000
_cell.length_b   1.000
_cell.length_c   1.000
_cell.angle_alpha   90.00
_cell.angle_beta   90.00
_cell.angle_gamma   90.00
#
_symmetry.space_group_name_H-M   'P 1'
#
loop_
_entity.id
_entity.type
_entity.pdbx_description
1 polymer ?
#
loop_
_entity_poly.entity_id
_entity_poly.type
_entity_poly.pdbx_seq_one_letter_code
_entity_poly.pdbx_strand_id
1 'polypeptide(L)'
;MNIRLSAAAPFTCLLLVAALDPALAQPRPGPAPEATWPAVLDAARKEGSVILYSQQVPAVLARIQADFAAQYPAIKLEVQRLSGQGVISKLDQERQAGADG
;
A
#
# COMPACT_ATOMS: atom_id res chain seq x y z
N MET A 1 -7.91 -52.34 42.25
CA MET A 1 -8.48 -51.22 41.45
C MET A 1 -7.62 -51.13 40.19
N ASN A 2 -8.15 -51.64 39.08
CA ASN A 2 -7.39 -51.99 37.88
C ASN A 2 -7.37 -50.79 36.94
N ILE A 3 -6.20 -50.19 36.71
CA ILE A 3 -6.03 -49.13 35.72
C ILE A 3 -5.43 -49.77 34.47
N ARG A 4 -6.18 -49.67 33.37
CA ARG A 4 -5.89 -50.29 32.08
C ARG A 4 -4.79 -49.52 31.35
N LEU A 5 -3.85 -50.30 30.80
CA LEU A 5 -2.83 -49.95 29.84
C LEU A 5 -3.48 -49.27 28.61
N SER A 6 -3.00 -48.11 28.19
CA SER A 6 -3.41 -47.47 26.93
C SER A 6 -2.21 -47.20 26.04
N ALA A 7 -2.45 -47.39 24.75
CA ALA A 7 -1.52 -47.84 23.74
C ALA A 7 -0.65 -46.74 23.11
N ALA A 8 0.47 -47.18 22.55
CA ALA A 8 1.44 -46.44 21.77
C ALA A 8 0.83 -45.72 20.56
N ALA A 9 1.13 -44.43 20.41
CA ALA A 9 0.93 -43.68 19.18
C ALA A 9 2.26 -43.65 18.39
N PRO A 10 2.32 -44.21 17.17
CA PRO A 10 3.55 -44.21 16.39
C PRO A 10 3.89 -42.80 15.89
N PHE A 11 5.17 -42.48 16.05
CA PHE A 11 5.92 -41.37 15.47
C PHE A 11 5.43 -41.10 14.03
N THR A 12 4.57 -40.10 13.90
CA THR A 12 4.07 -39.63 12.61
C THR A 12 5.18 -38.80 11.97
N CYS A 13 5.67 -39.27 10.81
CA CYS A 13 6.63 -38.58 9.97
C CYS A 13 6.27 -37.10 9.82
N LEU A 14 7.13 -36.24 10.34
CA LEU A 14 7.17 -34.82 10.04
C LEU A 14 7.54 -34.68 8.55
N LEU A 15 6.53 -34.70 7.68
CA LEU A 15 6.66 -34.24 6.31
C LEU A 15 6.93 -32.74 6.36
N LEU A 16 8.19 -32.37 6.21
CA LEU A 16 8.63 -31.02 5.95
C LEU A 16 8.09 -30.60 4.56
N VAL A 17 6.84 -30.15 4.50
CA VAL A 17 6.37 -29.38 3.36
C VAL A 17 7.13 -28.07 3.41
N ALA A 18 8.15 -27.95 2.56
CA ALA A 18 8.73 -26.67 2.22
C ALA A 18 7.58 -25.81 1.70
N ALA A 19 7.07 -24.90 2.55
CA ALA A 19 6.18 -23.86 2.11
C ALA A 19 6.95 -23.05 1.07
N LEU A 20 6.64 -23.27 -0.20
CA LEU A 20 6.92 -22.30 -1.24
C LEU A 20 6.16 -21.05 -0.85
N ASP A 21 6.87 -20.13 -0.20
CA ASP A 21 6.33 -18.85 0.23
C ASP A 21 5.84 -18.11 -1.03
N PRO A 22 4.52 -17.94 -1.24
CA PRO A 22 4.03 -17.23 -2.42
C PRO A 22 4.43 -15.75 -2.39
N ALA A 23 5.04 -15.26 -1.31
CA ALA A 23 5.63 -13.94 -1.21
C ALA A 23 6.76 -13.69 -2.24
N LEU A 24 7.43 -14.72 -2.76
CA LEU A 24 8.49 -14.55 -3.75
C LEU A 24 7.99 -14.45 -5.20
N ALA A 25 6.70 -14.74 -5.43
CA ALA A 25 6.08 -14.74 -6.77
C ALA A 25 5.19 -13.51 -7.00
N GLN A 26 5.44 -12.40 -6.30
CA GLN A 26 4.78 -11.15 -6.65
C GLN A 26 5.23 -10.76 -8.06
N PRO A 27 4.29 -10.61 -9.03
CA PRO A 27 4.63 -10.08 -10.34
C PRO A 27 5.32 -8.73 -10.12
N ARG A 28 6.63 -8.68 -10.36
CA ARG A 28 7.32 -7.40 -10.43
C ARG A 28 6.67 -6.67 -11.61
N PRO A 29 6.07 -5.49 -11.41
CA PRO A 29 5.60 -4.71 -12.54
C PRO A 29 6.80 -4.57 -13.48
N GLY A 30 6.68 -5.13 -14.70
CA GLY A 30 7.58 -4.76 -15.78
C GLY A 30 7.48 -3.24 -15.98
N PRO A 31 8.45 -2.60 -16.65
CA PRO A 31 8.30 -1.19 -17.00
C PRO A 31 6.98 -1.04 -17.75
N ALA A 32 6.00 -0.38 -17.11
CA ALA A 32 4.75 -0.04 -17.76
C ALA A 32 5.11 0.83 -18.97
N PRO A 33 4.42 0.69 -20.11
CA PRO A 33 4.57 1.64 -21.21
C PRO A 33 4.46 3.05 -20.63
N GLU A 34 5.43 3.91 -20.94
CA GLU A 34 5.45 5.27 -20.42
C GLU A 34 4.17 5.97 -20.87
N ALA A 35 3.23 6.15 -19.94
CA ALA A 35 1.94 6.74 -20.24
C ALA A 35 2.18 8.18 -20.69
N THR A 36 1.57 8.58 -21.80
CA THR A 36 1.62 9.98 -22.23
C THR A 36 0.92 10.85 -21.18
N TRP A 37 1.36 12.09 -21.02
CA TRP A 37 0.75 13.01 -20.06
C TRP A 37 -0.79 13.12 -20.18
N PRO A 38 -1.39 13.18 -21.39
CA PRO A 38 -2.85 13.12 -21.54
C PRO A 38 -3.48 11.85 -20.97
N ALA A 39 -2.86 10.68 -21.17
CA ALA A 39 -3.39 9.41 -20.66
C ALA A 39 -3.37 9.37 -19.13
N VAL A 40 -2.35 9.94 -18.49
CA VAL A 40 -2.27 10.11 -17.03
C VAL A 40 -3.41 10.99 -16.53
N LEU A 41 -3.64 12.13 -17.18
CA LEU A 41 -4.73 13.05 -16.80
C LEU A 41 -6.11 12.40 -16.96
N ASP A 42 -6.33 11.62 -18.02
CA ASP A 42 -7.60 10.91 -18.22
C ASP A 42 -7.84 9.84 -17.16
N ALA A 43 -6.80 9.12 -16.74
CA ALA A 43 -6.90 8.17 -15.63
C ALA A 43 -7.21 8.91 -14.31
N ALA A 44 -6.45 9.96 -13.98
CA ALA A 44 -6.63 10.72 -12.76
C ALA A 44 -8.01 11.41 -12.67
N ARG A 45 -8.58 11.84 -13.80
CA ARG A 45 -9.96 12.35 -13.85
C ARG A 45 -11.00 11.27 -13.55
N LYS A 46 -10.77 10.03 -13.97
CA LYS A 46 -11.67 8.90 -13.66
C LYS A 46 -11.62 8.53 -12.18
N GLU A 47 -10.44 8.61 -11.58
CA GLU A 47 -10.22 8.38 -10.14
C GLU A 47 -10.74 9.55 -9.28
N GLY A 48 -10.66 10.78 -9.80
CA GLY A 48 -11.32 11.97 -9.25
C GLY A 48 -10.54 12.70 -8.14
N SER A 49 -9.59 12.04 -7.48
CA SER A 49 -8.77 12.67 -6.44
C SER A 49 -7.36 12.11 -6.35
N VAL A 50 -6.43 12.95 -5.90
CA VAL A 50 -5.06 12.58 -5.56
C VAL A 50 -4.79 13.01 -4.12
N ILE A 51 -4.13 12.15 -3.35
CA ILE A 51 -3.69 12.47 -1.98
C ILE A 51 -2.20 12.82 -2.00
N LEU A 52 -1.84 13.97 -1.43
CA LEU A 52 -0.47 14.40 -1.20
C LEU A 52 -0.14 14.34 0.30
N TYR A 53 0.74 13.40 0.65
CA TYR A 53 1.42 13.40 1.94
C TYR A 53 2.59 14.38 1.92
N SER A 54 2.60 15.37 2.82
CA SER A 54 3.67 16.38 2.83
C SER A 54 3.99 16.88 4.24
N GLN A 55 5.25 17.29 4.45
CA GLN A 55 5.71 17.92 5.70
C GLN A 55 5.83 19.45 5.57
N GLN A 56 5.54 20.01 4.39
CA GLN A 56 5.67 21.44 4.13
C GLN A 56 4.79 22.28 5.06
N VAL A 57 5.16 23.55 5.24
CA VAL A 57 4.39 24.49 6.06
C VAL A 57 3.04 24.83 5.41
N PRO A 58 1.98 25.15 6.19
CA PRO A 58 0.63 25.36 5.66
C PRO A 58 0.53 26.37 4.53
N ALA A 59 1.30 27.47 4.59
CA ALA A 59 1.29 28.50 3.55
C ALA A 59 1.75 27.98 2.19
N VAL A 60 2.68 27.00 2.15
CA VAL A 60 3.13 26.38 0.91
C VAL A 60 2.08 25.40 0.38
N LEU A 61 1.50 24.59 1.28
CA LEU A 61 0.44 23.64 0.90
C LEU A 61 -0.79 24.34 0.33
N ALA A 62 -1.20 25.48 0.90
CA ALA A 62 -2.31 26.27 0.38
C ALA A 62 -2.05 26.77 -1.06
N ARG A 63 -0.82 27.20 -1.36
CA ARG A 63 -0.43 27.60 -2.73
C ARG A 63 -0.47 26.42 -3.69
N ILE A 64 0.08 25.27 -3.30
CA ILE A 64 0.05 24.05 -4.12
C ILE A 64 -1.39 23.63 -4.42
N GLN A 65 -2.27 23.63 -3.41
CA GLN A 65 -3.68 23.29 -3.61
C GLN A 65 -4.38 24.27 -4.55
N ALA A 66 -4.14 25.57 -4.40
CA ALA A 66 -4.72 26.59 -5.27
C ALA A 66 -4.24 26.44 -6.72
N ASP A 67 -2.94 26.29 -6.92
CA ASP A 67 -2.33 26.16 -8.25
C ASP A 67 -2.77 24.86 -8.94
N PHE A 68 -2.84 23.76 -8.18
CA PHE A 68 -3.33 22.47 -8.70
C PHE A 68 -4.81 22.55 -9.10
N ALA A 69 -5.66 23.12 -8.24
CA ALA A 69 -7.09 23.27 -8.55
C ALA A 69 -7.33 24.17 -9.78
N ALA A 70 -6.51 25.21 -9.97
CA ALA A 70 -6.58 26.08 -11.13
C ALA A 70 -6.17 25.35 -12.42
N GLN A 71 -5.15 24.49 -12.37
CA GLN A 71 -4.67 23.74 -13.54
C GLN A 71 -5.51 22.49 -13.85
N TYR A 72 -6.02 21.83 -12.82
CA TYR A 72 -6.71 20.53 -12.91
C TYR A 72 -8.06 20.56 -12.17
N PRO A 73 -9.03 21.37 -12.62
CA PRO A 73 -10.29 21.58 -11.89
C PRO A 73 -11.17 20.33 -11.74
N ALA A 74 -10.92 19.29 -12.55
CA ALA A 74 -11.62 18.01 -12.50
C ALA A 74 -10.96 16.97 -11.56
N ILE A 75 -9.83 17.29 -10.93
CA ILE A 75 -9.09 16.40 -10.04
C ILE A 75 -8.97 17.09 -8.68
N LYS A 76 -9.47 16.46 -7.62
CA LYS A 76 -9.35 17.00 -6.26
C LYS A 76 -7.98 16.69 -5.68
N LEU A 77 -7.24 17.71 -5.24
CA LEU A 77 -6.02 17.51 -4.45
C LEU A 77 -6.32 17.52 -2.95
N GLU A 78 -6.21 16.36 -2.32
CA GLU A 78 -6.27 16.21 -0.87
C GLU A 78 -4.87 16.29 -0.28
N VAL A 79 -4.68 17.13 0.73
CA VAL A 79 -3.38 17.27 1.38
C VAL A 79 -3.47 16.73 2.80
N GLN A 80 -2.66 15.71 3.07
CA GLN A 80 -2.46 15.19 4.40
C GLN A 80 -1.09 15.63 4.89
N ARG A 81 -1.10 16.64 5.77
CA ARG A 81 0.13 17.09 6.40
C ARG A 81 0.51 16.14 7.50
N LEU A 82 1.60 15.41 7.29
CA LEU A 82 2.19 14.49 8.25
C LEU A 82 3.52 15.11 8.73
N SER A 83 3.90 14.88 9.98
CA SER A 83 5.18 15.40 10.51
C SER A 83 5.82 14.40 11.46
N GLY A 84 7.15 14.32 11.43
CA GLY A 84 7.92 13.40 12.26
C GLY A 84 7.59 11.94 11.95
N GLN A 85 7.51 11.11 12.99
CA GLN A 85 7.32 9.66 12.84
C GLN A 85 5.96 9.27 12.22
N GLY A 86 4.96 10.18 12.25
CA GLY A 86 3.64 9.94 11.68
C GLY A 86 3.64 9.64 10.18
N VAL A 87 4.62 10.16 9.41
CA VAL A 87 4.79 9.83 7.98
C VAL A 87 5.14 8.35 7.81
N ILE A 88 6.14 7.89 8.55
CA ILE A 88 6.67 6.52 8.43
C ILE A 88 5.60 5.51 8.87
N SER A 89 4.97 5.73 10.02
CA SER A 89 3.95 4.82 10.53
C SER A 89 2.72 4.72 9.62
N LYS A 90 2.28 5.84 9.02
CA LYS A 90 1.15 5.85 8.08
C LYS A 90 1.49 5.06 6.80
N LEU A 91 2.67 5.29 6.25
CA LEU A 91 3.13 4.58 5.05
C LEU A 91 3.29 3.08 5.30
N ASP A 92 3.87 2.69 6.44
CA ASP A 92 4.02 1.27 6.80
C ASP A 92 2.66 0.59 6.97
N GLN A 93 1.68 1.27 7.58
CA GLN A 93 0.31 0.78 7.70
C GLN A 93 -0.36 0.60 6.33
N GLU A 94 -0.21 1.58 5.43
CA GLU A 94 -0.77 1.50 4.08
C GLU A 94 -0.13 0.36 3.28
N ARG A 95 1.19 0.19 3.38
CA ARG A 95 1.89 -0.92 2.72
C ARG A 95 1.46 -2.28 3.26
N GLN A 96 1.34 -2.42 4.57
CA GLN A 96 0.85 -3.67 5.18
C GLN A 96 -0.60 -3.99 4.77
N ALA A 97 -1.41 -2.95 4.56
CA ALA A 97 -2.79 -3.09 4.10
C ALA A 97 -2.92 -3.24 2.57
N GLY A 98 -1.82 -3.10 1.80
CA GLY A 98 -1.86 -3.08 0.33
C GLY A 98 -2.59 -1.86 -0.24
N ALA A 99 -2.50 -0.73 0.45
CA ALA A 99 -3.15 0.53 0.14
C ALA A 99 -2.14 1.69 -0.03
N ASP A 100 -0.84 1.39 -0.19
CA ASP A 100 0.21 2.39 -0.42
C ASP A 100 0.30 2.89 -1.89
N GLY A 101 -0.63 2.45 -2.75
CA GLY A 101 -0.81 2.86 -4.14
C GLY A 101 -1.93 2.13 -4.85
#